data_AF-A0A2U2EIT4-F1
#
_entry.id   AF-A0A2U2EIT4-F1
#
_cell.length_a   1.000
_cell.length_b   1.000
_cell.length_c   1.000
_cell.angle_alpha   90.00
_cell.angle_beta   90.00
_cell.angle_gamma   90.00
#
_symmetry.space_group_name_H-M   'P 1'
#
loop_
_entity.id
_entity.type
_entity.pdbx_description
1 polymer ?
#
loop_
_entity_poly.entity_id
_entity_poly.type
_entity_poly.pdbx_seq_one_letter_code
_entity_poly.pdbx_strand_id
1 'polypeptide(L)'
;MRYTLGEDGLYYPDLRLPEGTHYEIGRYGRMRAEYLKENHRALYLELLLDGNLNEYLHQMDEECYQMMERLVEQMKAKQGVTEQLKSENQMQWVGMMNNIRHCAEEVVLRDIVYV
;
A
#
# COMPACT_ATOMS: atom_id res chain seq x y z
N MET A 1 31.68 2.60 13.91
CA MET A 1 31.25 1.18 13.86
C MET A 1 31.53 0.54 15.20
N ARG A 2 30.53 -0.13 15.79
CA ARG A 2 30.69 -0.95 17.01
C ARG A 2 30.94 -2.39 16.59
N TYR A 3 31.64 -3.16 17.41
CA TYR A 3 32.00 -4.55 17.14
C TYR A 3 31.72 -5.41 18.38
N THR A 4 31.21 -6.62 18.17
CA THR A 4 30.98 -7.62 19.21
C THR A 4 31.99 -8.77 19.06
N LEU A 5 32.57 -9.21 20.18
CA LEU A 5 33.49 -10.35 20.21
C LEU A 5 32.69 -11.66 20.14
N GLY A 6 32.94 -12.45 19.10
CA GLY A 6 32.37 -13.78 18.94
C GLY A 6 33.06 -14.82 19.84
N GLU A 7 32.40 -15.96 20.04
CA GLU A 7 32.93 -17.08 20.83
C GLU A 7 34.18 -17.72 20.21
N ASP A 8 34.39 -17.51 18.91
CA ASP A 8 35.58 -17.88 18.13
C ASP A 8 36.78 -16.94 18.33
N GLY A 9 36.61 -15.88 19.14
CA GLY A 9 37.63 -14.87 19.39
C GLY A 9 37.77 -13.83 18.28
N LEU A 10 36.87 -13.83 17.29
CA LEU A 10 36.85 -12.85 16.19
C LEU A 10 35.88 -11.70 16.48
N TYR A 11 36.23 -10.50 16.03
CA TYR A 11 35.37 -9.32 16.17
C TYR A 11 34.47 -9.16 14.94
N TYR A 12 33.16 -9.15 15.16
CA TYR A 12 32.14 -8.94 14.13
C TYR A 12 31.58 -7.52 14.21
N PRO A 13 31.41 -6.81 13.09
CA PRO A 13 30.76 -5.51 13.09
C PRO A 13 29.30 -5.66 13.54
N ASP A 14 28.84 -4.76 14.41
CA ASP A 14 27.46 -4.71 14.85
C ASP A 14 26.59 -4.20 13.69
N LEU A 15 26.05 -5.13 12.91
CA LEU A 15 25.09 -4.85 11.85
C LEU A 15 23.72 -4.61 12.49
N ARG A 16 23.36 -3.34 12.67
CA ARG A 16 22.02 -2.93 13.08
C ARG A 16 21.37 -2.17 11.94
N LEU A 17 20.12 -2.52 11.63
CA LEU A 17 19.30 -1.67 10.79
C LEU A 17 19.00 -0.38 11.54
N PRO A 18 18.96 0.77 10.84
CA PRO A 18 18.45 2.01 11.43
C PRO A 18 17.02 1.79 11.95
N GLU A 19 16.68 2.46 13.05
CA GLU A 19 15.31 2.47 13.55
C GLU A 19 14.41 3.19 12.53
N GLY A 20 13.47 2.45 11.95
CA GLY A 20 12.48 3.01 11.03
C GLY A 20 11.28 3.62 11.75
N THR A 21 10.34 4.11 10.96
CA THR A 21 9.03 4.55 11.45
C THR A 21 8.18 3.35 11.90
N HIS A 22 7.21 3.62 12.78
CA HIS A 22 6.32 2.60 13.37
C HIS A 22 4.88 2.75 12.87
N TYR A 23 4.70 3.11 11.59
CA TYR A 23 3.35 3.21 11.02
C TYR A 23 2.71 1.83 10.89
N GLU A 24 1.41 1.77 11.14
CA GLU A 24 0.60 0.61 10.82
C GLU A 24 0.42 0.53 9.30
N ILE A 25 0.91 -0.57 8.71
CA ILE A 25 0.81 -0.80 7.27
C ILE A 25 -0.56 -1.41 6.96
N GLY A 26 -1.27 -0.75 6.06
CA GLY A 26 -2.59 -1.11 5.56
C GLY A 26 -2.53 -2.24 4.52
N ARG A 27 -3.64 -2.38 3.79
CA ARG A 27 -3.78 -3.47 2.80
C ARG A 27 -2.87 -3.25 1.59
N TYR A 28 -2.82 -2.04 1.03
CA TYR A 28 -2.08 -1.77 -0.19
C TYR A 28 -0.58 -1.76 0.05
N GLY A 29 -0.12 -1.26 1.19
CA GLY A 29 1.28 -1.29 1.61
C GLY A 29 1.78 -2.72 1.77
N ARG A 30 0.98 -3.63 2.33
CA ARG A 30 1.35 -5.07 2.36
C ARG A 30 1.46 -5.67 0.96
N MET A 31 0.49 -5.39 0.08
CA MET A 31 0.53 -5.87 -1.30
C MET A 31 1.74 -5.31 -2.07
N ARG A 32 2.07 -4.02 -1.87
CA ARG A 32 3.25 -3.38 -2.46
C ARG A 32 4.54 -4.00 -1.93
N ALA A 33 4.62 -4.30 -0.64
CA ALA A 33 5.79 -4.94 -0.04
C ALA A 33 6.05 -6.33 -0.63
N GLU A 34 5.00 -7.15 -0.78
CA GLU A 34 5.08 -8.47 -1.44
C GLU A 34 5.54 -8.32 -2.89
N TYR A 35 4.91 -7.42 -3.64
CA TYR A 35 5.27 -7.15 -5.02
C TYR A 35 6.74 -6.71 -5.18
N LEU A 36 7.20 -5.77 -4.35
CA LEU A 36 8.59 -5.31 -4.36
C LEU A 36 9.56 -6.45 -4.03
N LYS A 37 9.22 -7.31 -3.08
CA LYS A 37 10.08 -8.44 -2.70
C LYS A 37 10.24 -9.46 -3.84
N GLU A 38 9.17 -9.71 -4.59
CA GLU A 38 9.14 -10.70 -5.67
C GLU A 38 9.68 -10.15 -6.99
N ASN A 39 9.33 -8.91 -7.33
CA ASN A 39 9.57 -8.34 -8.66
C ASN A 39 10.68 -7.26 -8.67
N HIS A 40 10.89 -6.55 -7.56
CA HIS A 40 11.83 -5.43 -7.44
C HIS A 40 12.75 -5.56 -6.22
N ARG A 41 13.33 -6.75 -6.03
CA ARG A 41 14.08 -7.12 -4.83
C ARG A 41 15.21 -6.15 -4.46
N ALA A 42 15.85 -5.53 -5.45
CA ALA A 42 16.90 -4.54 -5.22
C ALA A 42 16.36 -3.31 -4.45
N LEU A 43 15.25 -2.72 -4.93
CA LEU A 43 14.61 -1.58 -4.29
C LEU A 43 14.08 -1.94 -2.89
N TYR A 44 13.50 -3.13 -2.73
CA TYR A 44 13.05 -3.60 -1.42
C TYR A 44 14.21 -3.64 -0.40
N LEU A 45 15.37 -4.17 -0.81
CA LEU A 45 16.54 -4.26 0.06
C LEU A 45 17.14 -2.89 0.36
N GLU A 46 17.20 -1.99 -0.63
CA GLU A 46 17.65 -0.61 -0.44
C GLU A 46 16.81 0.09 0.64
N LEU A 47 15.48 0.11 0.46
CA LEU A 47 14.57 0.71 1.44
C LEU A 47 14.66 0.07 2.83
N LEU A 48 14.86 -1.25 2.89
CA LEU A 48 15.01 -1.97 4.15
C LEU A 48 16.31 -1.61 4.87
N LEU A 49 17.42 -1.56 4.14
CA LEU A 49 18.75 -1.26 4.69
C LEU A 49 18.86 0.20 5.13
N ASP A 50 18.18 1.10 4.41
CA ASP A 50 18.11 2.53 4.74
C ASP A 50 17.12 2.84 5.88
N GLY A 51 16.29 1.87 6.29
CA GLY A 51 15.27 2.03 7.34
C GLY A 51 13.99 2.74 6.89
N ASN A 52 13.87 3.07 5.61
CA ASN A 52 12.78 3.87 5.05
C ASN A 52 11.60 3.01 4.55
N LEU A 53 11.71 1.68 4.61
CA LEU A 53 10.68 0.78 4.07
C LEU A 53 9.29 1.03 4.69
N ASN A 54 9.20 1.22 6.01
CA ASN A 54 7.90 1.41 6.67
C ASN A 54 7.23 2.72 6.23
N GLU A 55 7.97 3.82 6.20
CA GLU A 55 7.48 5.12 5.73
C GLU A 55 7.02 5.07 4.27
N TYR A 56 7.84 4.47 3.39
CA TYR A 56 7.50 4.29 1.98
C TYR A 56 6.18 3.52 1.80
N LEU A 57 6.02 2.38 2.48
CA LEU A 57 4.82 1.56 2.36
C LEU A 57 3.58 2.29 2.91
N HIS A 58 3.74 3.08 3.98
CA HIS A 58 2.67 3.90 4.53
C HIS A 58 2.21 4.99 3.54
N GLN A 59 3.15 5.69 2.90
CA GLN A 59 2.84 6.67 1.86
C GLN A 59 2.10 6.05 0.68
N MET A 60 2.51 4.85 0.24
CA MET A 60 1.81 4.11 -0.82
C MET A 60 0.39 3.72 -0.42
N ASP A 61 0.16 3.33 0.85
CA ASP A 61 -1.18 3.10 1.37
C ASP A 61 -2.05 4.36 1.28
N GLU A 62 -1.55 5.50 1.78
CA GLU A 62 -2.26 6.77 1.74
C GLU A 62 -2.60 7.19 0.30
N GLU A 63 -1.66 7.06 -0.62
CA GLU A 63 -1.85 7.37 -2.03
C GLU A 63 -2.94 6.48 -2.66
N CYS A 64 -2.92 5.18 -2.36
CA CYS A 64 -3.94 4.25 -2.82
C CYS A 64 -5.34 4.62 -2.31
N TYR A 65 -5.47 4.98 -1.03
CA TYR A 65 -6.76 5.40 -0.46
C TYR A 65 -7.26 6.72 -1.05
N GLN A 66 -6.37 7.70 -1.24
CA GLN A 66 -6.72 8.97 -1.87
C GLN A 66 -7.16 8.77 -3.32
N MET A 67 -6.45 7.94 -4.10
CA MET A 67 -6.82 7.65 -5.48
C MET A 67 -8.15 6.88 -5.55
N MET A 68 -8.35 5.90 -4.66
CA MET A 68 -9.61 5.18 -4.54
C MET A 68 -10.79 6.11 -4.31
N GLU A 69 -10.69 7.01 -3.33
CA GLU A 69 -11.76 7.96 -3.01
C GLU A 69 -12.10 8.86 -4.22
N ARG A 70 -11.06 9.41 -4.88
CA ARG A 70 -11.22 10.23 -6.08
C ARG A 70 -11.89 9.47 -7.21
N LEU A 71 -11.46 8.25 -7.50
CA LEU A 71 -12.01 7.42 -8.58
C LEU A 71 -13.46 7.03 -8.32
N VAL A 72 -13.77 6.61 -7.09
CA VAL A 72 -15.12 6.25 -6.68
C VAL A 72 -16.06 7.44 -6.86
N GLU A 73 -15.66 8.64 -6.42
CA GLU A 73 -16.51 9.82 -6.53
C GLU A 73 -16.73 10.26 -7.99
N GLN A 74 -15.67 10.21 -8.81
CA GLN A 74 -15.78 10.46 -10.25
C GLN A 74 -16.71 9.46 -10.95
N MET A 75 -16.62 8.17 -10.60
CA MET A 75 -17.44 7.13 -11.20
C MET A 75 -18.90 7.20 -10.75
N LYS A 76 -19.17 7.51 -9.47
CA LYS A 76 -20.54 7.78 -8.98
C LYS A 76 -21.20 8.90 -9.76
N ALA A 77 -20.49 10.03 -9.93
CA ALA A 77 -21.00 11.18 -10.67
C ALA A 77 -21.30 10.82 -12.14
N LYS A 78 -20.41 10.05 -12.79
CA LYS A 78 -20.61 9.58 -14.18
C LYS A 78 -21.76 8.60 -14.33
N GLN A 79 -21.96 7.70 -13.36
CA GLN A 79 -22.99 6.66 -13.43
C GLN A 79 -24.34 7.09 -12.83
N GLY A 80 -24.44 8.32 -12.32
CA GLY A 80 -25.68 8.86 -11.75
C GLY A 80 -26.13 8.14 -10.47
N VAL A 81 -25.19 7.62 -9.68
CA VAL A 81 -25.51 6.93 -8.42
C VAL A 81 -25.85 7.98 -7.36
N THR A 82 -27.15 8.25 -7.19
CA THR A 82 -27.68 9.26 -6.26
C THR A 82 -28.38 8.62 -5.04
N GLU A 83 -28.60 9.42 -4.00
CA GLU A 83 -29.43 9.00 -2.85
C GLU A 83 -30.90 8.78 -3.25
N GLN A 84 -31.39 9.40 -4.33
CA GLN A 84 -32.73 9.12 -4.88
C GLN A 84 -32.81 7.67 -5.37
N LEU A 85 -31.83 7.23 -6.17
CA LEU A 85 -31.73 5.84 -6.63
C LEU A 85 -31.67 4.85 -5.46
N LYS A 86 -30.98 5.21 -4.38
CA LYS A 86 -30.90 4.39 -3.17
C LYS A 86 -32.25 4.21 -2.49
N SER A 87 -33.09 5.25 -2.49
CA SER A 87 -34.44 5.21 -1.90
C SER A 87 -35.44 4.43 -2.77
N GLU A 88 -35.31 4.53 -4.09
CA GLU A 88 -36.21 3.86 -5.05
C GLU A 88 -35.83 2.40 -5.28
N ASN A 89 -34.52 2.11 -5.38
CA ASN A 89 -34.00 0.77 -5.64
C ASN A 89 -32.65 0.52 -4.95
N GLN A 90 -32.71 0.24 -3.65
CA GLN A 90 -31.54 0.00 -2.82
C GLN A 90 -30.63 -1.13 -3.35
N MET A 91 -31.21 -2.22 -3.88
CA MET A 91 -30.41 -3.34 -4.39
C MET A 91 -29.60 -2.97 -5.64
N GLN A 92 -30.22 -2.22 -6.56
CA GLN A 92 -29.51 -1.69 -7.72
C GLN A 92 -28.40 -0.72 -7.30
N TRP A 93 -28.67 0.17 -6.34
CA TRP A 93 -27.68 1.11 -5.81
C TRP A 93 -26.46 0.39 -5.22
N VAL A 94 -26.68 -0.64 -4.39
CA VAL A 94 -25.59 -1.46 -3.83
C VAL A 94 -24.79 -2.16 -4.93
N GLY A 95 -25.46 -2.72 -5.94
CA GLY A 95 -24.82 -3.35 -7.08
C GLY A 95 -23.91 -2.39 -7.86
N MET A 96 -24.40 -1.18 -8.14
CA MET A 96 -23.62 -0.15 -8.85
C MET A 96 -22.44 0.33 -8.01
N MET A 97 -22.65 0.57 -6.70
CA MET A 97 -21.57 1.00 -5.81
C MET A 97 -20.48 -0.06 -5.66
N ASN A 98 -20.85 -1.34 -5.60
CA ASN A 98 -19.89 -2.46 -5.59
C ASN A 98 -19.07 -2.52 -6.87
N ASN A 99 -19.72 -2.36 -8.04
CA ASN A 99 -19.05 -2.35 -9.33
C ASN A 99 -18.05 -1.17 -9.42
N ILE A 100 -18.48 0.04 -9.05
CA ILE A 100 -17.63 1.23 -9.01
C ILE A 100 -16.40 0.98 -8.13
N ARG A 101 -16.59 0.46 -6.92
CA ARG A 101 -15.49 0.19 -5.99
C ARG A 101 -14.52 -0.84 -6.57
N HIS A 102 -15.02 -1.91 -7.19
CA HIS A 102 -14.18 -2.89 -7.87
C HIS A 102 -13.38 -2.27 -9.02
N CYS A 103 -14.01 -1.49 -9.90
CA CYS A 103 -13.31 -0.82 -10.99
C CYS A 103 -12.24 0.14 -10.49
N ALA A 104 -12.53 0.92 -9.44
CA ALA A 104 -11.55 1.82 -8.84
C ALA A 104 -10.39 1.05 -8.20
N GLU A 105 -10.66 -0.08 -7.55
CA GLU A 105 -9.64 -0.95 -6.96
C GLU A 105 -8.68 -1.52 -8.00
N GLU A 106 -9.19 -2.03 -9.12
CA GLU A 106 -8.36 -2.54 -10.21
C GLU A 106 -7.40 -1.47 -10.77
N VAL A 107 -7.89 -0.22 -10.89
CA VAL A 107 -7.06 0.90 -11.35
C VAL A 107 -5.96 1.22 -10.33
N VAL A 108 -6.30 1.33 -9.05
CA VAL A 108 -5.32 1.61 -7.97
C VAL A 108 -4.25 0.53 -7.88
N LEU A 109 -4.65 -0.74 -7.94
CA LEU A 109 -3.71 -1.86 -7.88
C LEU A 109 -2.74 -1.84 -9.05
N ARG A 110 -3.23 -1.58 -10.26
CA ARG A 110 -2.40 -1.52 -11.46
C ARG A 110 -1.47 -0.31 -11.48
N ASP A 111 -1.97 0.86 -11.09
CA ASP A 111 -1.28 2.13 -11.31
C ASP A 111 -0.34 2.51 -10.13
N ILE A 112 -0.50 1.90 -8.94
CA ILE A 112 0.35 2.18 -7.77
C ILE A 112 1.01 0.90 -7.24
N VAL A 113 0.24 -0.16 -6.99
CA VAL A 113 0.74 -1.33 -6.26
C VAL A 113 1.68 -2.21 -7.09
N TYR A 114 1.34 -2.42 -8.37
CA TYR A 114 2.04 -3.37 -9.25
C TYR A 114 2.90 -2.70 -10.34
N VAL A 115 3.44 -1.52 -10.04
CA VAL A 115 4.32 -0.73 -10.92
C VAL A 115 5.80 -1.02 -10.68
#